data_AF-A0AA36DEZ9-F1
#
_entry.id   AF-A0AA36DEZ9-F1
#
_cell.length_a   1.000
_cell.length_b   1.000
_cell.length_c   1.000
_cell.angle_alpha   90.00
_cell.angle_beta   90.00
_cell.angle_gamma   90.00
#
_symmetry.space_group_name_H-M   'P 1'
#
loop_
_entity.id
_entity.type
_entity.pdbx_description
1 polymer ?
#
loop_
_entity_poly.entity_id
_entity_poly.type
_entity_poly.pdbx_seq_one_letter_code
_entity_poly.pdbx_strand_id
1 'polypeptide(L)'
;MNETLYKQLYALTAALLGDALAARRGNNITTTSLPPKPSYNPFYDETHSQMGLRTMDGKTCMSLPANVLIMNPNIGTNDTIPYDFSEATLAGDCSEGLRGNVFLAATIRHNNRTKTLRFSFHVKNVWVKQYEELRWQLSSVEYGESYGKEKISFEGTSSNIAAPLNQRFVCRDKLNVTLSSKGYMDVVLIFPPDFQAEPYGPKSNLFICERTRRRSLRESLETKTTVFSGVILALSSIAMIATHSVRRHMMPERKEQYLTIAE
;
A
#
# COMPACT_ATOMS: atom_id res chain seq x y z
N MET A 1 11.31 39.60 57.73
CA MET A 1 11.64 39.18 56.35
C MET A 1 11.05 40.24 55.42
N ASN A 2 11.90 41.02 54.76
CA ASN A 2 11.64 42.40 54.33
C ASN A 2 10.70 42.56 53.12
N GLU A 3 9.64 43.36 53.26
CA GLU A 3 8.74 43.80 52.18
C GLU A 3 9.45 44.51 51.01
N THR A 4 10.63 45.08 51.26
CA THR A 4 11.43 45.77 50.24
C THR A 4 11.98 44.83 49.17
N LEU A 5 12.24 43.56 49.51
CA LEU A 5 12.75 42.56 48.57
C LEU A 5 11.66 42.08 47.60
N TYR A 6 10.41 42.03 48.06
CA TYR A 6 9.26 41.60 47.26
C TYR A 6 8.89 42.64 46.20
N LYS A 7 8.95 43.93 46.55
CA LYS A 7 8.73 45.03 45.60
C LYS A 7 9.83 45.12 44.54
N GLN A 8 11.08 44.83 44.89
CA GLN A 8 12.16 44.80 43.90
C GLN A 8 12.04 43.62 42.93
N LEU A 9 11.59 42.44 43.40
CA LEU A 9 11.36 41.29 42.51
C LEU A 9 10.23 41.53 41.51
N TYR A 10 9.16 42.21 41.91
CA TYR A 10 8.04 42.56 41.01
C TYR A 10 8.41 43.64 39.98
N ALA A 11 9.28 44.59 40.34
CA ALA A 11 9.76 45.60 39.40
C ALA A 11 10.69 44.99 38.33
N LEU A 12 11.53 44.01 38.71
CA LEU A 12 12.44 43.31 37.80
C LEU A 12 11.69 42.39 36.81
N THR A 13 10.59 41.74 37.24
CA THR A 13 9.78 40.91 36.33
C THR A 13 8.93 41.74 35.37
N ALA A 14 8.45 42.92 35.78
CA ALA A 14 7.71 43.82 34.91
C ALA A 14 8.61 44.46 33.83
N ALA A 15 9.86 44.79 34.15
CA ALA A 15 10.82 45.32 33.17
C ALA A 15 11.22 44.27 32.12
N LEU A 16 11.46 43.02 32.55
CA LEU A 16 11.83 41.93 31.63
C LEU A 16 10.68 41.49 30.71
N LEU A 17 9.41 41.61 31.14
CA LEU A 17 8.25 41.38 30.26
C LEU A 17 7.97 42.54 29.31
N GLY A 18 8.29 43.78 29.70
CA GLY A 18 8.13 44.97 28.84
C GLY A 18 9.07 44.94 27.63
N ASP A 19 10.33 44.58 27.84
CA ASP A 19 11.34 44.55 26.78
C ASP A 19 11.18 43.36 25.82
N ALA A 20 10.62 42.23 26.29
CA ALA A 20 10.29 41.08 25.45
C ALA A 20 9.13 41.34 24.47
N LEU A 21 8.24 42.29 24.79
CA LEU A 21 7.12 42.68 23.92
C LEU A 21 7.48 43.82 22.96
N ALA A 22 8.48 44.65 23.28
CA ALA A 22 8.97 45.71 22.39
C ALA A 22 9.90 45.18 21.28
N ALA A 23 10.62 44.08 21.51
CA ALA A 23 11.46 43.42 20.49
C ALA A 23 10.67 42.65 19.41
N ARG A 24 9.33 42.56 19.53
CA ARG A 24 8.46 41.82 18.60
C ARG A 24 7.79 42.71 17.54
N ARG A 25 8.14 43.99 17.46
CA ARG A 25 7.46 44.99 16.61
C ARG A 25 8.35 45.62 15.52
N GLY A 26 9.36 44.88 15.08
CA GLY A 26 10.32 45.37 14.08
C GLY A 26 10.98 44.28 13.25
N ASN A 27 10.22 43.29 12.78
CA ASN A 27 10.66 42.45 11.67
C ASN A 27 9.55 42.41 10.62
N ASN A 28 9.77 43.22 9.57
CA ASN A 28 9.12 43.02 8.29
C ASN A 28 9.37 41.58 7.88
N ILE A 29 8.33 40.76 7.99
CA ILE A 29 8.30 39.42 7.41
C ILE A 29 8.36 39.66 5.90
N THR A 30 9.57 39.67 5.36
CA THR A 30 9.82 39.17 4.02
C THR A 30 9.06 37.86 3.93
N THR A 31 8.02 37.86 3.11
CA THR A 31 7.36 36.68 2.57
C THR A 31 8.47 35.74 2.09
N THR A 32 8.92 34.85 2.96
CA THR A 32 9.64 33.64 2.58
C THR A 32 8.66 32.87 1.72
N SER A 33 8.73 33.14 0.42
CA SER A 33 8.19 32.29 -0.61
C SER A 33 8.52 30.86 -0.21
N LEU A 34 7.50 30.00 -0.11
CA LEU A 34 7.74 28.57 -0.06
C LEU A 34 8.80 28.21 -1.10
N PRO A 35 9.76 27.32 -0.78
CA PRO A 35 10.71 26.85 -1.78
C PRO A 35 9.92 26.45 -3.03
N PRO A 36 10.40 26.81 -4.24
CA PRO A 36 9.70 26.49 -5.47
C PRO A 36 9.45 24.99 -5.48
N LYS A 37 8.17 24.61 -5.57
CA LYS A 37 7.75 23.22 -5.61
C LYS A 37 8.58 22.50 -6.69
N PRO A 38 9.24 21.38 -6.37
CA PRO A 38 10.08 20.67 -7.32
C PRO A 38 9.26 20.33 -8.56
N SER A 39 9.81 20.64 -9.73
CA SER A 39 9.24 20.24 -11.00
C SER A 39 9.55 18.76 -11.24
N TYR A 40 8.57 18.02 -11.75
CA TYR A 40 8.70 16.60 -12.03
C TYR A 40 8.50 16.34 -13.52
N ASN A 41 9.37 15.50 -14.09
CA ASN A 41 9.30 15.10 -15.48
C ASN A 41 8.61 13.74 -15.57
N PRO A 42 7.48 13.63 -16.29
CA PRO A 42 6.88 12.34 -16.53
C PRO A 42 7.75 11.47 -17.44
N PHE A 43 7.62 10.15 -17.30
CA PHE A 43 8.22 9.20 -18.21
C PHE A 43 7.27 8.03 -18.48
N TYR A 44 7.46 7.43 -19.65
CA TYR A 44 6.82 6.21 -20.09
C TYR A 44 7.91 5.28 -20.63
N ASP A 45 7.95 4.04 -20.15
CA ASP A 45 8.90 3.01 -20.55
C ASP A 45 8.13 1.82 -21.13
N GLU A 46 8.17 1.69 -22.45
CA GLU A 46 7.55 0.59 -23.19
C GLU A 46 8.16 -0.76 -22.84
N THR A 47 9.48 -0.81 -22.64
CA THR A 47 10.22 -2.06 -22.46
C THR A 47 9.84 -2.79 -21.17
N HIS A 48 9.61 -2.02 -20.10
CA HIS A 48 9.18 -2.54 -18.81
C HIS A 48 7.68 -2.31 -18.55
N SER A 49 6.95 -1.73 -19.51
CA SER A 49 5.55 -1.32 -19.38
C SER A 49 5.29 -0.52 -18.09
N GLN A 50 6.12 0.48 -17.83
CA GLN A 50 6.06 1.32 -16.63
C GLN A 50 5.88 2.79 -16.98
N MET A 51 5.18 3.51 -16.11
CA MET A 51 4.99 4.96 -16.20
C MET A 51 5.21 5.61 -14.85
N GLY A 52 5.59 6.87 -14.84
CA GLY A 52 5.76 7.57 -13.58
C GLY A 52 6.37 8.95 -13.72
N LEU A 53 7.00 9.41 -12.64
CA LEU A 53 7.62 10.73 -12.53
C LEU A 53 9.08 10.60 -12.10
N ARG A 54 9.93 11.45 -12.67
CA ARG A 54 11.32 11.65 -12.27
C ARG A 54 11.49 13.06 -11.73
N THR A 55 12.42 13.22 -10.79
CA THR A 55 12.89 14.54 -10.38
C THR A 55 13.72 15.17 -11.51
N MET A 56 13.99 16.47 -11.42
CA MET A 56 14.90 17.17 -12.34
C MET A 56 16.30 16.54 -12.38
N ASP A 57 16.74 15.94 -11.27
CA ASP A 57 18.01 15.21 -11.17
C ASP A 57 18.00 13.84 -11.89
N GLY A 58 16.90 13.48 -12.56
CA GLY A 58 16.73 12.22 -13.27
C GLY A 58 16.40 11.01 -12.39
N LYS A 59 16.26 11.18 -11.08
CA LYS A 59 15.90 10.09 -10.15
C LYS A 59 14.42 9.77 -10.27
N THR A 60 14.08 8.50 -10.43
CA THR A 60 12.69 8.03 -10.39
C THR A 60 12.10 8.33 -9.03
N CYS A 61 11.01 9.10 -9.02
CA CYS A 61 10.27 9.40 -7.80
C CYS A 61 9.04 8.51 -7.64
N MET A 62 8.39 8.13 -8.75
CA MET A 62 7.34 7.13 -8.70
C MET A 62 7.36 6.26 -9.96
N SER A 63 6.96 5.01 -9.82
CA SER A 63 6.74 4.09 -10.92
C SER A 63 5.47 3.27 -10.68
N LEU A 64 4.62 3.20 -11.70
CA LEU A 64 3.38 2.45 -11.75
C LEU A 64 3.34 1.64 -13.06
N PRO A 65 2.58 0.54 -13.12
CA PRO A 65 2.46 -0.21 -14.36
C PRO A 65 1.57 0.55 -15.34
N ALA A 66 1.98 0.55 -16.61
CA ALA A 66 1.25 1.17 -17.71
C ALA A 66 0.15 0.27 -18.29
N ASN A 67 0.05 -0.99 -17.86
CA ASN A 67 -0.96 -1.89 -18.43
C ASN A 67 -2.21 -1.82 -17.55
N VAL A 68 -3.23 -1.07 -17.99
CA VAL A 68 -4.52 -0.97 -17.29
C VAL A 68 -5.64 -1.23 -18.30
N LEU A 69 -6.58 -2.08 -17.93
CA LEU A 69 -7.78 -2.37 -18.72
C LEU A 69 -9.00 -1.73 -18.02
N ILE A 70 -9.91 -1.18 -18.80
CA ILE A 70 -11.15 -0.56 -18.31
C ILE A 70 -12.34 -1.37 -18.83
N MET A 71 -13.20 -1.81 -17.92
CA MET A 71 -14.51 -2.38 -18.25
C MET A 71 -15.58 -1.34 -17.90
N ASN A 72 -16.19 -0.75 -18.92
CA ASN A 72 -17.24 0.25 -18.75
C ASN A 72 -18.59 -0.26 -19.30
N PRO A 73 -19.48 -0.79 -18.43
CA PRO A 73 -20.75 -1.34 -18.88
C PRO A 73 -21.73 -0.28 -19.41
N ASN A 74 -21.49 1.01 -19.13
CA ASN A 74 -22.34 2.10 -19.60
C ASN A 74 -22.23 2.36 -21.12
N ILE A 75 -21.20 1.82 -21.79
CA ILE A 75 -20.97 1.98 -23.24
C ILE A 75 -21.72 0.89 -24.04
N GLY A 76 -22.43 -0.03 -23.38
CA GLY A 76 -23.23 -1.08 -24.02
C GLY A 76 -22.44 -2.32 -24.44
N THR A 77 -21.12 -2.32 -24.21
CA THR A 77 -20.24 -3.48 -24.37
C THR A 77 -19.65 -3.85 -23.01
N ASN A 78 -19.75 -5.12 -22.62
CA ASN A 78 -19.09 -5.64 -21.41
C ASN A 78 -17.60 -5.96 -21.64
N ASP A 79 -17.03 -5.43 -22.73
CA ASP A 79 -15.67 -5.70 -23.12
C ASP A 79 -14.67 -4.88 -22.31
N THR A 80 -13.50 -5.46 -22.07
CA THR A 80 -12.37 -4.79 -21.45
C THR A 80 -11.56 -4.06 -22.51
N ILE A 81 -11.43 -2.75 -22.37
CA ILE A 81 -10.70 -1.89 -23.31
C ILE A 81 -9.36 -1.50 -22.68
N PRO A 82 -8.22 -1.68 -23.35
CA PRO A 82 -6.94 -1.19 -22.84
C PRO A 82 -6.91 0.33 -22.78
N TYR A 83 -6.36 0.86 -21.70
CA TYR A 83 -6.06 2.29 -21.58
C TYR A 83 -4.65 2.52 -22.13
N ASP A 84 -4.56 3.19 -23.28
CA ASP A 84 -3.28 3.41 -23.95
C ASP A 84 -2.54 4.62 -23.37
N PHE A 85 -1.52 4.37 -22.56
CA PHE A 85 -0.72 5.42 -21.93
C PHE A 85 0.34 6.02 -22.85
N SER A 86 0.60 5.46 -24.03
CA SER A 86 1.60 6.00 -24.97
C SER A 86 1.20 7.38 -25.51
N GLU A 87 -0.11 7.60 -25.70
CA GLU A 87 -0.69 8.90 -26.11
C GLU A 87 -1.08 9.79 -24.92
N ALA A 88 -0.88 9.33 -23.68
CA ALA A 88 -1.35 10.03 -22.50
C ALA A 88 -0.38 11.15 -22.08
N THR A 89 -0.94 12.33 -21.81
CA THR A 89 -0.23 13.37 -21.07
C THR A 89 -0.24 13.01 -19.59
N LEU A 90 0.94 12.68 -19.05
CA LEU A 90 1.13 12.37 -17.64
C LEU A 90 1.42 13.66 -16.85
N ALA A 91 0.75 13.80 -15.71
CA ALA A 91 0.97 14.87 -14.75
C ALA A 91 0.91 14.29 -13.34
N GLY A 92 1.62 14.87 -12.39
CA GLY A 92 1.54 14.39 -11.03
C GLY A 92 2.42 15.16 -10.07
N ASP A 93 2.43 14.69 -8.85
CA ASP A 93 3.16 15.30 -7.77
C ASP A 93 3.71 14.22 -6.86
N CYS A 94 4.96 14.43 -6.47
CA CYS A 94 5.71 13.57 -5.61
C CYS A 94 5.92 14.24 -4.26
N SER A 95 5.94 13.46 -3.18
CA SER A 95 6.21 14.00 -1.87
C SER A 95 7.71 14.12 -1.64
N GLU A 96 8.15 15.29 -1.19
CA GLU A 96 9.51 15.50 -0.67
C GLU A 96 9.71 14.87 0.72
N GLY A 97 8.63 14.45 1.40
CA GLY A 97 8.66 13.92 2.76
C GLY A 97 8.11 12.50 2.87
N LEU A 98 8.34 11.87 4.03
CA LEU A 98 7.92 10.48 4.30
C LEU A 98 6.40 10.28 4.43
N ARG A 99 5.61 11.36 4.48
CA ARG A 99 4.16 11.31 4.76
C ARG A 99 3.30 12.17 3.82
N GLY A 100 3.86 12.78 2.78
CA GLY A 100 3.03 13.57 1.88
C GLY A 100 2.26 12.68 0.92
N ASN A 101 1.17 13.24 0.38
CA ASN A 101 0.36 12.56 -0.62
C ASN A 101 1.06 12.64 -1.97
N VAL A 102 0.98 11.56 -2.73
CA VAL A 102 1.56 11.44 -4.08
C VAL A 102 0.42 11.15 -5.03
N PHE A 103 0.40 11.75 -6.21
CA PHE A 103 -0.57 11.37 -7.23
C PHE A 103 0.04 11.36 -8.63
N LEU A 104 -0.51 10.49 -9.47
CA LEU A 104 -0.23 10.44 -10.90
C LEU A 104 -1.57 10.51 -11.65
N ALA A 105 -1.67 11.41 -12.62
CA ALA A 105 -2.80 11.54 -13.50
C ALA A 105 -2.33 11.33 -14.94
N ALA A 106 -3.00 10.45 -15.67
CA ALA A 106 -2.85 10.26 -17.10
C ALA A 106 -4.06 10.86 -17.80
N THR A 107 -3.85 11.68 -18.82
CA THR A 107 -4.92 12.29 -19.60
C THR A 107 -4.73 12.00 -21.08
N ILE A 108 -5.70 11.34 -21.69
CA ILE A 108 -5.76 11.08 -23.13
C ILE A 108 -6.82 11.99 -23.74
N ARG A 109 -6.49 12.62 -24.86
CA ARG A 109 -7.44 13.41 -25.65
C ARG A 109 -7.58 12.78 -27.02
N HIS A 110 -8.78 12.30 -27.34
CA HIS A 110 -9.07 11.67 -28.62
C HIS A 110 -10.47 12.10 -29.11
N ASN A 111 -10.57 12.60 -30.34
CA ASN A 111 -11.84 12.96 -30.99
C ASN A 111 -12.81 13.78 -30.09
N ASN A 112 -12.31 14.88 -29.52
CA ASN A 112 -13.06 15.79 -28.63
C ASN A 112 -13.55 15.15 -27.30
N ARG A 113 -13.12 13.92 -27.00
CA ARG A 113 -13.27 13.27 -25.70
C ARG A 113 -11.95 13.35 -24.95
N THR A 114 -12.03 13.72 -23.69
CA THR A 114 -10.88 13.65 -22.78
C THR A 114 -11.15 12.58 -21.74
N LYS A 115 -10.24 11.62 -21.62
CA LYS A 115 -10.28 10.59 -20.58
C LYS A 115 -9.14 10.85 -19.62
N THR A 116 -9.45 10.98 -18.35
CA THR A 116 -8.45 11.20 -17.30
C THR A 116 -8.51 10.05 -16.31
N LEU A 117 -7.36 9.47 -16.00
CA LEU A 117 -7.20 8.45 -14.98
C LEU A 117 -6.22 8.95 -13.94
N ARG A 118 -6.66 9.08 -12.68
CA ARG A 118 -5.86 9.61 -11.58
C ARG A 118 -5.72 8.58 -10.47
N PHE A 119 -4.48 8.33 -10.07
CA PHE A 119 -4.10 7.49 -8.95
C PHE A 119 -3.58 8.38 -7.83
N SER A 120 -4.17 8.27 -6.64
CA SER A 120 -3.74 9.02 -5.46
C SER A 120 -3.28 8.07 -4.36
N PHE A 121 -2.08 8.29 -3.85
CA PHE A 121 -1.45 7.50 -2.80
C PHE A 121 -1.22 8.36 -1.57
N HIS A 122 -1.34 7.75 -0.39
CA HIS A 122 -0.98 8.39 0.86
C HIS A 122 -0.28 7.39 1.79
N VAL A 123 0.42 7.93 2.77
CA VAL A 123 1.06 7.13 3.82
C VAL A 123 0.19 7.13 5.06
N LYS A 124 0.00 5.96 5.65
CA LYS A 124 -0.73 5.78 6.90
C LYS A 124 0.06 4.87 7.83
N ASN A 125 -0.03 5.16 9.13
CA ASN A 125 0.45 4.25 10.16
C ASN A 125 -0.53 3.09 10.33
N VAL A 126 -0.03 1.87 10.24
CA VAL A 126 -0.82 0.65 10.43
C VAL A 126 -0.19 -0.17 11.54
N TRP A 127 -1.02 -0.62 12.47
CA TRP A 127 -0.61 -1.54 13.53
C TRP A 127 -0.51 -2.95 12.97
N VAL A 128 0.69 -3.52 12.97
CA VAL A 128 0.96 -4.86 12.46
C VAL A 128 1.57 -5.69 13.58
N LYS A 129 0.79 -6.62 14.12
CA LYS A 129 1.13 -7.39 15.33
C LYS A 129 1.32 -6.48 16.55
N GLN A 130 2.57 -6.08 16.82
CA GLN A 130 2.98 -5.33 18.01
C GLN A 130 3.77 -4.05 17.68
N TYR A 131 3.95 -3.73 16.39
CA TYR A 131 4.69 -2.55 15.96
C TYR A 131 3.84 -1.68 15.03
N GLU A 132 4.03 -0.37 15.13
CA GLU A 132 3.49 0.59 14.20
C GLU A 132 4.38 0.63 12.96
N GLU A 133 3.80 0.35 11.79
CA GLU A 133 4.51 0.34 10.51
C GLU A 133 3.91 1.40 9.59
N LEU A 134 4.77 2.23 9.00
CA LEU A 134 4.39 3.18 7.95
C LEU A 134 4.13 2.42 6.64
N ARG A 135 2.90 2.49 6.13
CA ARG A 135 2.50 1.87 4.87
C ARG A 135 1.96 2.91 3.92
N TRP A 136 2.37 2.85 2.67
CA TRP A 136 1.68 3.57 1.61
C TRP A 136 0.50 2.73 1.13
N GLN A 137 -0.57 3.40 0.72
CA GLN A 137 -1.75 2.76 0.13
C GLN A 137 -2.33 3.60 -0.99
N LEU A 138 -2.97 2.93 -1.95
CA LEU A 138 -3.75 3.56 -3.00
C LEU A 138 -5.08 4.08 -2.41
N SER A 139 -5.11 5.36 -2.03
CA SER A 139 -6.28 6.02 -1.42
C SER A 139 -7.49 6.01 -2.33
N SER A 140 -7.31 6.57 -3.52
CA SER A 140 -8.39 6.81 -4.47
C SER A 140 -7.87 6.64 -5.88
N VAL A 141 -8.77 6.14 -6.72
CA VAL A 141 -8.63 6.11 -8.16
C VAL A 141 -9.81 6.84 -8.75
N GLU A 142 -9.55 7.83 -9.56
CA GLU A 142 -10.58 8.61 -10.25
C GLU A 142 -10.47 8.38 -11.74
N TYR A 143 -11.56 8.00 -12.37
CA TYR A 143 -11.70 7.93 -13.82
C TYR A 143 -12.70 8.99 -14.27
N GLY A 144 -12.26 9.91 -15.10
CA GLY A 144 -13.08 10.97 -15.65
C GLY A 144 -13.20 10.85 -17.16
N GLU A 145 -14.41 11.02 -17.68
CA GLU A 145 -14.64 11.26 -19.09
C GLU A 145 -15.28 12.64 -19.26
N SER A 146 -14.75 13.46 -20.17
CA SER A 146 -15.38 14.72 -20.56
C SER A 146 -15.57 14.79 -22.06
N TYR A 147 -16.77 15.24 -22.45
CA TYR A 147 -17.15 15.46 -23.84
C TYR A 147 -17.82 16.82 -23.96
N GLY A 148 -17.16 17.76 -24.64
CA GLY A 148 -17.62 19.15 -24.69
C GLY A 148 -17.72 19.78 -23.30
N LYS A 149 -18.94 20.10 -22.86
CA LYS A 149 -19.22 20.70 -21.54
C LYS A 149 -19.62 19.68 -20.47
N GLU A 150 -19.92 18.46 -20.86
CA GLU A 150 -20.33 17.41 -19.94
C GLU A 150 -19.10 16.69 -19.39
N LYS A 151 -19.10 16.43 -18.08
CA LYS A 151 -18.05 15.72 -17.39
C LYS A 151 -18.66 14.73 -16.42
N ILE A 152 -18.23 13.48 -16.53
CA ILE A 152 -18.60 12.40 -15.63
C ILE A 152 -17.31 11.94 -14.95
N SER A 153 -17.37 11.71 -13.64
CA SER A 153 -16.26 11.16 -12.86
C SER A 153 -16.74 9.97 -12.05
N PHE A 154 -15.94 8.92 -12.06
CA PHE A 154 -16.08 7.71 -11.28
C PHE A 154 -14.94 7.67 -10.28
N GLU A 155 -15.24 7.37 -9.02
CA GLU A 155 -14.26 7.30 -7.95
C GLU A 155 -14.31 5.91 -7.30
N GLY A 156 -13.16 5.35 -7.00
CA GLY A 156 -13.04 4.10 -6.26
C GLY A 156 -11.91 4.17 -5.25
N THR A 157 -12.03 3.38 -4.20
CA THR A 157 -11.00 3.23 -3.17
C THR A 157 -10.48 1.80 -3.17
N SER A 158 -9.19 1.60 -2.91
CA SER A 158 -8.59 0.27 -2.89
C SER A 158 -7.64 0.11 -1.71
N SER A 159 -8.13 -0.53 -0.65
CA SER A 159 -7.30 -0.89 0.51
C SER A 159 -6.38 -2.09 0.24
N ASN A 160 -6.63 -2.85 -0.83
CA ASN A 160 -5.87 -4.06 -1.15
C ASN A 160 -4.50 -3.78 -1.77
N ILE A 161 -4.28 -2.56 -2.27
CA ILE A 161 -3.03 -2.12 -2.88
C ILE A 161 -2.30 -1.24 -1.88
N ALA A 162 -1.53 -1.89 -1.01
CA ALA A 162 -0.75 -1.25 0.04
C ALA A 162 0.54 -2.02 0.32
N ALA A 163 1.60 -1.31 0.68
CA ALA A 163 2.88 -1.90 1.10
C ALA A 163 3.60 -1.02 2.13
N PRO A 164 4.56 -1.57 2.88
CA PRO A 164 5.47 -0.79 3.72
C PRO A 164 6.21 0.29 2.92
N LEU A 165 6.45 1.44 3.56
CA LEU A 165 7.01 2.63 2.91
C LEU A 165 8.36 2.38 2.20
N ASN A 166 9.16 1.49 2.75
CA ASN A 166 10.49 1.12 2.27
C ASN A 166 10.48 -0.08 1.32
N GLN A 167 9.32 -0.51 0.82
CA GLN A 167 9.17 -1.69 -0.03
C GLN A 167 8.35 -1.38 -1.30
N ARG A 168 8.71 -2.08 -2.38
CA ARG A 168 7.97 -2.15 -3.63
C ARG A 168 6.82 -3.13 -3.52
N PHE A 169 5.63 -2.76 -3.99
CA PHE A 169 4.52 -3.70 -4.04
C PHE A 169 4.59 -4.55 -5.31
N VAL A 170 4.46 -5.87 -5.16
CA VAL A 170 4.41 -6.82 -6.27
C VAL A 170 3.22 -7.76 -6.09
N CYS A 171 2.37 -7.85 -7.10
CA CYS A 171 1.27 -8.80 -7.14
C CYS A 171 1.23 -9.52 -8.47
N ARG A 172 1.34 -10.85 -8.43
CA ARG A 172 1.30 -11.70 -9.64
C ARG A 172 -0.11 -12.07 -10.06
N ASP A 173 -1.09 -11.77 -9.22
CA ASP A 173 -2.50 -12.01 -9.51
C ASP A 173 -3.17 -10.75 -10.07
N LYS A 174 -4.21 -10.95 -10.87
CA LYS A 174 -5.07 -9.87 -11.38
C LYS A 174 -5.70 -9.09 -10.23
N LEU A 175 -5.65 -7.76 -10.30
CA LEU A 175 -6.26 -6.86 -9.33
C LEU A 175 -7.38 -6.07 -10.00
N ASN A 176 -8.49 -5.90 -9.30
CA ASN A 176 -9.64 -5.15 -9.79
C ASN A 176 -9.97 -4.02 -8.81
N VAL A 177 -10.28 -2.84 -9.33
CA VAL A 177 -10.76 -1.69 -8.56
C VAL A 177 -12.06 -1.21 -9.19
N THR A 178 -13.14 -1.26 -8.43
CA THR A 178 -14.46 -0.79 -8.84
C THR A 178 -14.57 0.71 -8.56
N LEU A 179 -14.96 1.47 -9.57
CA LEU A 179 -15.19 2.90 -9.52
C LEU A 179 -16.69 3.17 -9.63
N SER A 180 -17.23 3.89 -8.67
CA SER A 180 -18.65 4.22 -8.63
C SER A 180 -18.89 5.69 -8.98
N SER A 181 -20.06 5.97 -9.53
CA SER A 181 -20.54 7.32 -9.79
C SER A 181 -22.04 7.39 -9.57
N LYS A 182 -22.55 8.57 -9.20
CA LYS A 182 -23.98 8.77 -8.97
C LYS A 182 -24.71 8.73 -10.31
N GLY A 183 -25.64 7.77 -10.47
CA GLY A 183 -26.51 7.67 -11.64
C GLY A 183 -25.94 6.89 -12.83
N TYR A 184 -24.77 6.25 -12.66
CA TYR A 184 -24.17 5.37 -13.68
C TYR A 184 -23.83 4.01 -13.06
N MET A 185 -23.69 2.99 -13.90
CA MET A 185 -23.17 1.69 -13.45
C MET A 185 -21.68 1.79 -13.14
N ASP A 186 -21.23 0.98 -12.19
CA ASP A 186 -19.83 0.95 -11.75
C ASP A 186 -18.90 0.54 -12.90
N VAL A 187 -17.79 1.27 -13.03
CA VAL A 187 -16.72 0.99 -13.98
C VAL A 187 -15.63 0.20 -13.26
N VAL A 188 -15.12 -0.86 -13.87
CA VAL A 188 -14.06 -1.68 -13.25
C VAL A 188 -12.73 -1.44 -13.94
N LEU A 189 -11.76 -0.95 -13.16
CA LEU A 189 -10.36 -0.96 -13.57
C LEU A 189 -9.76 -2.32 -13.25
N ILE A 190 -9.13 -2.89 -14.26
CA ILE A 190 -8.49 -4.20 -14.20
C ILE A 190 -6.99 -4.00 -14.43
N PHE A 191 -6.21 -4.35 -13.43
CA PHE A 191 -4.78 -4.47 -13.55
C PHE A 191 -4.44 -5.92 -13.90
N PRO A 192 -3.70 -6.16 -14.99
CA PRO A 192 -3.26 -7.49 -15.37
C PRO A 192 -2.31 -8.09 -14.32
N PRO A 193 -2.01 -9.40 -14.42
CA PRO A 193 -0.96 -10.05 -13.64
C PRO A 193 0.37 -9.28 -13.68
N ASP A 194 1.20 -9.52 -12.66
CA ASP A 194 2.53 -8.91 -12.48
C ASP A 194 2.49 -7.38 -12.27
N PHE A 195 1.46 -6.90 -11.57
CA PHE A 195 1.34 -5.52 -11.11
C PHE A 195 2.48 -5.17 -10.14
N GLN A 196 3.24 -4.13 -10.47
CA GLN A 196 4.36 -3.64 -9.67
C GLN A 196 4.25 -2.13 -9.48
N ALA A 197 4.25 -1.65 -8.24
CA ALA A 197 4.07 -0.24 -7.92
C ALA A 197 5.05 0.27 -6.86
N GLU A 198 5.56 1.48 -7.09
CA GLU A 198 6.50 2.21 -6.24
C GLU A 198 6.14 3.71 -6.22
N PRO A 199 5.20 4.16 -5.37
CA PRO A 199 4.80 5.56 -5.34
C PRO A 199 5.78 6.49 -4.59
N TYR A 200 6.71 5.95 -3.80
CA TYR A 200 7.64 6.73 -2.94
C TYR A 200 9.12 6.42 -3.25
N GLY A 201 9.45 6.43 -4.54
CA GLY A 201 10.78 6.19 -5.09
C GLY A 201 11.17 4.72 -5.17
N PRO A 202 12.24 4.39 -5.90
CA PRO A 202 12.71 3.02 -6.09
C PRO A 202 13.16 2.42 -4.75
N LYS A 203 12.76 1.16 -4.50
CA LYS A 203 13.17 0.40 -3.32
C LYS A 203 13.73 -0.96 -3.71
N SER A 204 14.75 -1.42 -2.98
CA SER A 204 15.34 -2.74 -3.20
C SER A 204 14.51 -3.88 -2.61
N ASN A 205 13.70 -3.60 -1.59
CA ASN A 205 12.91 -4.60 -0.89
C ASN A 205 11.55 -4.78 -1.55
N LEU A 206 11.08 -6.03 -1.58
CA LEU A 206 9.84 -6.44 -2.23
C LEU A 206 8.79 -6.83 -1.19
N PHE A 207 7.58 -6.32 -1.35
CA PHE A 207 6.38 -6.71 -0.61
C PHE A 207 5.43 -7.45 -1.56
N ILE A 208 5.21 -8.73 -1.29
CA ILE A 208 4.30 -9.56 -2.09
C ILE A 208 2.88 -9.39 -1.57
N CYS A 209 1.94 -9.11 -2.47
CA CYS A 209 0.52 -9.00 -2.12
C CYS A 209 0.01 -10.29 -1.44
N GLU A 210 -0.95 -10.14 -0.52
CA GLU A 210 -1.42 -11.27 0.29
C GLU A 210 -2.01 -12.41 -0.55
N ARG A 211 -2.67 -12.08 -1.66
CA ARG A 211 -3.25 -13.06 -2.58
C ARG A 211 -2.17 -13.96 -3.20
N THR A 212 -1.13 -13.36 -3.77
CA THR A 212 0.01 -14.10 -4.35
C THR A 212 0.77 -14.88 -3.29
N ARG A 213 0.92 -14.31 -2.08
CA ARG A 213 1.53 -15.00 -0.95
C ARG A 213 0.75 -16.26 -0.55
N ARG A 214 -0.58 -16.17 -0.41
CA ARG A 214 -1.45 -17.31 -0.08
C ARG A 214 -1.40 -18.38 -1.16
N ARG A 215 -1.42 -17.98 -2.44
CA ARG A 215 -1.28 -18.92 -3.57
C ARG A 215 0.06 -19.65 -3.56
N SER A 216 1.17 -18.91 -3.40
CA SER A 216 2.52 -19.51 -3.37
C SER A 216 2.69 -20.49 -2.20
N LEU A 217 2.10 -20.17 -1.04
CA LEU A 217 2.08 -21.07 0.12
C LEU A 217 1.28 -22.35 -0.17
N ARG A 218 0.12 -22.22 -0.81
CA ARG A 218 -0.71 -23.37 -1.20
C ARG A 218 0.01 -24.27 -2.20
N GLU A 219 0.62 -23.68 -3.24
CA GLU A 219 1.42 -24.42 -4.22
C GLU A 219 2.59 -25.16 -3.55
N SER A 220 3.23 -24.54 -2.54
CA SER A 220 4.27 -25.19 -1.75
C SER A 220 3.77 -26.38 -0.93
N LEU A 221 2.57 -26.30 -0.35
CA LEU A 221 1.97 -27.41 0.40
C LEU A 221 1.51 -28.57 -0.49
N GLU A 222 1.08 -28.27 -1.71
CA GLU A 222 0.69 -29.28 -2.72
C GLU A 222 1.89 -29.94 -3.42
N THR A 223 3.13 -29.57 -3.05
CA THR A 223 4.33 -30.24 -3.57
C THR A 223 4.32 -31.73 -3.20
N LYS A 224 4.67 -32.59 -4.17
CA LYS A 224 4.72 -34.05 -4.00
C LYS A 224 5.54 -34.48 -2.79
N THR A 225 6.60 -33.74 -2.47
CA THR A 225 7.46 -33.98 -1.29
C THR A 225 6.74 -33.72 0.03
N THR A 226 5.94 -32.65 0.11
CA THR A 226 5.18 -32.31 1.32
C THR A 226 4.07 -33.33 1.54
N VAL A 227 3.34 -33.70 0.48
CA VAL A 227 2.30 -34.75 0.54
C VAL A 227 2.92 -36.09 0.96
N PHE A 228 4.05 -36.48 0.37
CA PHE A 228 4.75 -37.71 0.71
C PHE A 228 5.24 -37.73 2.17
N SER A 229 5.77 -36.60 2.66
CA SER A 229 6.17 -36.46 4.06
C SER A 229 4.97 -36.59 5.01
N GLY A 230 3.82 -36.03 4.67
CA GLY A 230 2.58 -36.17 5.44
C GLY A 230 2.10 -37.62 5.52
N VAL A 231 2.17 -38.37 4.40
CA VAL A 231 1.81 -39.79 4.37
C VAL A 231 2.76 -40.64 5.23
N ILE A 232 4.07 -40.41 5.14
CA ILE A 232 5.06 -41.13 5.98
C ILE A 232 4.81 -40.83 7.47
N LEU A 233 4.54 -39.57 7.83
CA LEU A 233 4.24 -39.20 9.22
C LEU A 233 2.95 -39.87 9.72
N ALA A 234 1.90 -39.94 8.88
CA ALA A 234 0.67 -40.64 9.22
C ALA A 234 0.90 -42.15 9.42
N LEU A 235 1.66 -42.81 8.53
CA LEU A 235 1.95 -44.24 8.65
C LEU A 235 2.84 -44.54 9.87
N SER A 236 3.85 -43.71 10.12
CA SER A 236 4.75 -43.87 11.27
C SER A 236 4.02 -43.68 12.60
N SER A 237 3.08 -42.73 12.69
CA SER A 237 2.27 -42.52 13.89
C SER A 237 1.30 -43.67 14.15
N ILE A 238 0.62 -44.19 13.11
CA ILE A 238 -0.23 -45.38 13.22
C ILE A 238 0.61 -46.59 13.65
N ALA A 239 1.76 -46.81 13.02
CA ALA A 239 2.65 -47.91 13.35
C ALA A 239 3.15 -47.81 14.80
N MET A 240 3.50 -46.62 15.27
CA MET A 240 3.93 -46.41 16.65
C MET A 240 2.81 -46.70 17.65
N ILE A 241 1.59 -46.22 17.40
CA ILE A 241 0.42 -46.47 18.26
C ILE A 241 0.09 -47.96 18.30
N ALA A 242 0.03 -48.62 17.14
CA ALA A 242 -0.27 -50.04 17.04
C ALA A 242 0.81 -50.89 17.72
N THR A 243 2.09 -50.62 17.44
CA THR A 243 3.22 -51.34 18.04
C THR A 243 3.26 -51.15 19.56
N HIS A 244 3.03 -49.93 20.04
CA HIS A 244 2.99 -49.65 21.47
C HIS A 244 1.79 -50.33 22.16
N SER A 245 0.62 -50.35 21.51
CA SER A 245 -0.57 -51.04 22.02
C SER A 245 -0.35 -52.56 22.11
N VAL A 246 0.18 -53.17 21.05
CA VAL A 246 0.51 -54.61 21.03
C VAL A 246 1.59 -54.95 22.05
N ARG A 247 2.65 -54.15 22.16
CA ARG A 247 3.70 -54.33 23.18
C ARG A 247 3.14 -54.31 24.60
N ARG A 248 2.17 -53.44 24.90
CA ARG A 248 1.49 -53.42 26.20
C ARG A 248 0.61 -54.65 26.44
N HIS A 249 -0.02 -55.19 25.40
CA HIS A 249 -0.85 -56.39 25.51
C HIS A 249 -0.02 -57.68 25.68
N MET A 250 1.17 -57.74 25.08
CA MET A 250 2.05 -58.92 25.05
C MET A 250 3.08 -58.98 26.19
N MET A 251 3.17 -57.98 27.07
CA MET A 251 4.02 -58.02 28.28
C MET A 251 3.16 -58.35 29.52
N PRO A 252 3.10 -59.61 29.97
CA PRO A 252 2.23 -60.05 31.05
C PRO A 252 2.80 -59.80 32.47
N GLU A 253 3.99 -59.20 32.61
CA GLU A 253 4.64 -58.97 33.92
C GLU A 253 3.86 -58.05 34.88
N ARG A 254 2.78 -57.40 34.44
CA ARG A 254 1.86 -56.68 35.35
C ARG A 254 0.62 -57.46 35.75
N LYS A 255 0.37 -58.67 35.23
CA LYS A 255 -0.77 -59.48 35.69
C LYS A 255 -0.50 -60.13 37.05
N GLU A 256 0.75 -60.41 37.41
CA GLU A 256 1.09 -61.01 38.70
C GLU A 256 0.92 -60.04 39.88
N GLN A 257 1.13 -58.73 39.67
CA GLN A 257 0.94 -57.73 40.74
C GLN A 257 -0.53 -57.50 41.13
N TYR A 258 -1.49 -57.84 40.26
CA TYR A 258 -2.93 -57.75 40.59
C TYR A 258 -3.48 -59.01 41.25
N LEU A 259 -2.81 -60.16 41.12
CA LEU A 259 -3.18 -61.39 41.80
C LEU A 259 -2.70 -61.40 43.26
N THR A 260 -1.55 -60.81 43.56
CA THR A 260 -0.99 -60.75 44.93
C THR A 260 -1.64 -59.71 45.84
N ILE A 261 -2.54 -58.86 45.34
CA ILE A 261 -3.30 -57.88 46.15
C ILE A 261 -4.73 -58.40 46.43
N ALA A 262 -5.12 -59.52 45.82
CA ALA A 262 -6.44 -60.12 45.94
C ALA A 262 -6.49 -61.37 46.86
N GLU A 263 -5.39 -61.66 47.56
CA GLU A 263 -5.29 -62.66 48.62
C GLU A 263 -5.05 -61.97 49.96
#